data_AF-A0A7C9BFU6-F1
#
_entry.id   AF-A0A7C9BFU6-F1
#
_cell.length_a   1.000
_cell.length_b   1.000
_cell.length_c   1.000
_cell.angle_alpha   90.00
_cell.angle_beta   90.00
_cell.angle_gamma   90.00
#
_symmetry.space_group_name_H-M   'P 1'
#
loop_
_entity.id
_entity.type
_entity.pdbx_description
1 polymer ?
#
loop_
_entity_poly.entity_id
_entity_poly.type
_entity_poly.pdbx_seq_one_letter_code
_entity_poly.pdbx_strand_id
1 'polypeptide(L)'
;MPNIHLLAVLKTGCLMAGLWLTSCQKPTAPRSALLEHTPKLWNSEVPLATVARECSLQYAVSRTNPQPMGMTESDGTPNLSNPKMTIALWGPPDQLTLSINKNDVWDRRMGHDTTVTLAEMKAGYFSPVNADNSDPLGFTTSFYPTPEGNWVDPYASWRVYPFPCIKPVGQVAILADDFKAADQPTATTRMHNGLTEVNLAQGTAQGKLNYLVMMEQNVIAIRGDFKNLDQDLKLRFSRHRDTYDPANLPMLKNKHYRGYDVTADSAWNQRLDPPESGREGKFFWIKQKMPAEKTYLEGFEYLLVGLIDGEEYSIETVEGAKGVSTLPQSSGSLSKYVRDSTGAAAIATFPKQRGHQFTAYITVVTTNDAQNLLAEAKKRLLSAQKAGFAGLTTQNEAWYTSLYNQREKGRIFTGNSEDVKAVMPGNYYSWMYDHSLTSPDPTRYEAQAKGYSLLELDAAPWHALPCYNELFMSTPLAVANRTDLLNYYVKLIGMWHETARKNAWEVFDLPGLYVGHGYLPPSKPIPTPIRI
;
A
#
# COMPACT_ATOMS: atom_id res chain seq x y z
N MET A 1 43.94 -34.44 14.94
CA MET A 1 43.58 -34.16 16.34
C MET A 1 43.15 -32.69 16.44
N PRO A 2 42.08 -32.34 17.17
CA PRO A 2 40.83 -33.08 17.37
C PRO A 2 39.59 -32.19 17.06
N ASN A 3 38.56 -32.78 16.42
CA ASN A 3 37.28 -33.21 17.01
C ASN A 3 36.17 -32.13 16.99
N ILE A 4 35.31 -32.18 15.98
CA ILE A 4 33.93 -31.70 16.10
C ILE A 4 33.07 -32.93 16.40
N HIS A 5 32.56 -32.98 17.63
CA HIS A 5 31.70 -34.05 18.11
C HIS A 5 30.33 -33.99 17.42
N LEU A 6 30.04 -35.07 16.70
CA LEU A 6 28.70 -35.52 16.36
C LEU A 6 28.02 -36.00 17.66
N LEU A 7 26.83 -35.49 17.99
CA LEU A 7 25.98 -36.06 19.02
C LEU A 7 24.59 -36.29 18.44
N ALA A 8 24.37 -37.54 18.05
CA ALA A 8 23.06 -38.13 17.86
C ALA A 8 22.37 -38.28 19.22
N VAL A 9 21.06 -37.99 19.28
CA VAL A 9 20.20 -38.53 20.33
C VAL A 9 19.00 -39.20 19.69
N LEU A 10 18.93 -40.50 19.94
CA LEU A 10 17.89 -41.45 19.61
C LEU A 10 16.62 -41.20 20.42
N LYS A 11 15.50 -41.55 19.78
CA LYS A 11 14.15 -41.80 20.31
C LYS A 11 14.14 -42.66 21.58
N THR A 12 13.31 -42.27 22.56
CA THR A 12 12.36 -43.08 23.37
C THR A 12 11.79 -42.14 24.46
N GLY A 13 10.53 -42.15 24.89
CA GLY A 13 9.43 -43.07 24.67
C GLY A 13 8.11 -42.53 25.25
N CYS A 14 7.11 -43.40 25.20
CA CYS A 14 5.71 -43.25 25.57
C CYS A 14 5.40 -42.84 27.02
N LEU A 15 4.17 -42.30 27.17
CA LEU A 15 3.21 -42.39 28.29
C LEU A 15 3.72 -42.24 29.73
N MET A 16 3.06 -41.38 30.51
CA MET A 16 2.36 -41.76 31.75
C MET A 16 1.52 -40.60 32.28
N ALA A 17 0.21 -40.83 32.33
CA ALA A 17 -0.72 -40.12 33.20
C ALA A 17 -0.52 -40.59 34.65
N GLY A 18 -0.59 -39.68 35.62
CA GLY A 18 -0.56 -40.07 37.03
C GLY A 18 -0.38 -38.94 38.03
N LEU A 19 -1.49 -38.55 38.67
CA LEU A 19 -1.66 -38.02 40.02
C LEU A 19 -0.56 -37.11 40.63
N TRP A 20 -0.93 -35.84 40.90
CA TRP A 20 -0.63 -35.19 42.19
C TRP A 20 -1.86 -34.39 42.66
N LEU A 21 -2.64 -35.02 43.53
CA LEU A 21 -3.48 -34.36 44.52
C LEU A 21 -2.60 -34.17 45.77
N THR A 22 -2.38 -32.94 46.23
CA THR A 22 -2.27 -32.64 47.66
C THR A 22 -2.28 -31.13 47.97
N SER A 23 -3.08 -30.81 49.00
CA SER A 23 -3.16 -29.59 49.82
C SER A 23 -3.62 -28.26 49.20
N CYS A 24 -4.95 -28.10 49.13
CA CYS A 24 -5.59 -26.80 49.31
C CYS A 24 -5.36 -26.31 50.75
N GLN A 25 -4.37 -25.44 50.97
CA GLN A 25 -4.36 -24.58 52.15
C GLN A 25 -5.36 -23.44 51.93
N LYS A 26 -6.33 -23.31 52.85
CA LYS A 26 -7.26 -22.18 52.88
C LYS A 26 -6.47 -20.88 53.10
N PRO A 27 -6.56 -19.87 52.23
CA PRO A 27 -6.00 -18.56 52.54
C PRO A 27 -6.89 -17.91 53.62
N THR A 28 -6.39 -17.86 54.85
CA THR A 28 -7.00 -17.13 55.97
C THR A 28 -6.52 -15.68 56.01
N ALA A 29 -6.73 -14.96 54.92
CA ALA A 29 -6.66 -13.51 54.91
C ALA A 29 -7.96 -12.96 54.31
N PRO A 30 -8.65 -12.01 54.96
CA PRO A 30 -9.87 -11.43 54.42
C PRO A 30 -9.57 -10.74 53.09
N ARG A 31 -10.17 -11.25 52.01
CA ARG A 31 -10.08 -10.72 50.64
C ARG A 31 -10.57 -9.27 50.50
N SER A 32 -11.15 -8.69 51.55
CA SER A 32 -11.74 -7.34 51.53
C SER A 32 -10.74 -6.21 51.83
N ALA A 33 -9.60 -6.47 52.47
CA ALA A 33 -8.69 -5.39 52.92
C ALA A 33 -7.58 -5.02 51.92
N LEU A 34 -7.39 -5.80 50.85
CA LEU A 34 -6.36 -5.53 49.82
C LEU A 34 -6.89 -4.76 48.59
N LEU A 35 -8.20 -4.51 48.51
CA LEU A 35 -8.83 -3.81 47.40
C LEU A 35 -9.08 -2.31 47.65
N GLU A 36 -8.95 -1.83 48.89
CA GLU A 36 -9.30 -0.44 49.25
C GLU A 36 -8.12 0.55 49.11
N HIS A 37 -6.89 0.07 48.90
CA HIS A 37 -5.70 0.91 48.75
C HIS A 37 -4.91 0.71 47.45
N THR A 38 -5.46 -0.02 46.47
CA THR A 38 -4.92 0.12 45.11
C THR A 38 -5.53 1.42 44.58
N PRO A 39 -4.76 2.52 44.38
CA PRO A 39 -5.29 3.65 43.62
C PRO A 39 -5.86 3.06 42.34
N LYS A 40 -7.12 3.38 42.02
CA LYS A 40 -7.77 2.87 40.81
C LYS A 40 -6.86 3.25 39.65
N LEU A 41 -6.01 2.33 39.20
CA LEU A 41 -5.02 2.54 38.13
C LEU A 41 -5.70 3.21 36.94
N TRP A 42 -6.95 2.80 36.70
CA TRP A 42 -7.92 3.28 35.71
C TRP A 42 -8.27 4.78 35.77
N ASN A 43 -8.31 5.40 36.96
CA ASN A 43 -8.78 6.78 37.13
C ASN A 43 -7.65 7.82 37.03
N SER A 44 -6.39 7.38 37.06
CA SER A 44 -5.21 8.24 36.92
C SER A 44 -4.66 8.30 35.49
N GLU A 45 -5.20 7.52 34.56
CA GLU A 45 -4.63 7.43 33.22
C GLU A 45 -5.09 8.57 32.33
N VAL A 46 -4.13 9.17 31.62
CA VAL A 46 -4.37 10.21 30.62
C VAL A 46 -4.96 9.55 29.36
N PRO A 47 -6.06 10.10 28.79
CA PRO A 47 -6.62 9.58 27.53
C PRO A 47 -5.61 9.62 26.37
N LEU A 48 -5.62 8.61 25.51
CA LEU A 48 -4.79 8.49 24.31
C LEU A 48 -4.89 9.73 23.42
N ALA A 49 -6.09 10.29 23.25
CA ALA A 49 -6.29 11.52 22.48
C ALA A 49 -5.55 12.72 23.09
N THR A 50 -5.45 12.79 24.42
CA THR A 50 -4.68 13.82 25.12
C THR A 50 -3.19 13.59 24.95
N VAL A 51 -2.71 12.36 25.16
CA VAL A 51 -1.28 11.99 24.98
C VAL A 51 -0.82 12.23 23.54
N ALA A 52 -1.67 11.97 22.55
CA ALA A 52 -1.38 12.19 21.13
C ALA A 52 -1.07 13.66 20.79
N ARG A 53 -1.53 14.63 21.60
CA ARG A 53 -1.21 16.06 21.40
C ARG A 53 0.23 16.38 21.74
N GLU A 54 0.84 15.60 22.62
CA GLU A 54 2.24 15.73 23.04
C GLU A 54 3.20 14.89 22.19
N CYS A 55 2.67 13.99 21.36
CA CYS A 55 3.47 13.04 20.59
C CYS A 55 3.63 13.47 19.13
N SER A 56 4.83 13.20 18.59
CA SER A 56 5.14 13.34 17.17
C SER A 56 6.02 12.20 16.67
N LEU A 57 5.94 11.93 15.38
CA LEU A 57 6.88 11.08 14.67
C LEU A 57 7.89 11.97 13.95
N GLN A 58 9.18 11.60 14.00
CA GLN A 58 10.23 12.31 13.29
C GLN A 58 11.01 11.34 12.42
N TYR A 59 11.10 11.66 11.14
CA TYR A 59 11.76 10.81 10.16
C TYR A 59 12.58 11.67 9.20
N ALA A 60 13.80 11.24 8.91
CA ALA A 60 14.58 11.84 7.84
C ALA A 60 13.84 11.62 6.51
N VAL A 61 13.70 12.66 5.69
CA VAL A 61 13.13 12.52 4.35
C VAL A 61 14.17 11.80 3.49
N SER A 62 13.83 10.65 2.92
CA SER A 62 14.76 9.94 2.03
C SER A 62 14.98 10.73 0.77
N ARG A 63 16.25 10.89 0.35
CA ARG A 63 16.57 11.55 -0.92
C ARG A 63 16.12 10.74 -2.14
N THR A 64 16.03 9.42 -1.99
CA THR A 64 16.06 8.50 -3.12
C THR A 64 15.10 7.32 -3.03
N ASN A 65 14.55 7.04 -1.84
CA ASN A 65 13.65 5.91 -1.63
C ASN A 65 12.20 6.41 -1.55
N PRO A 66 11.35 6.06 -2.54
CA PRO A 66 9.94 6.40 -2.51
C PRO A 66 9.14 5.49 -1.57
N GLN A 67 9.69 4.38 -1.05
CA GLN A 67 8.90 3.45 -0.24
C GLN A 67 8.64 4.02 1.17
N PRO A 68 7.37 4.06 1.63
CA PRO A 68 7.04 4.54 2.96
C PRO A 68 7.52 3.56 4.06
N MET A 69 7.80 4.10 5.24
CA MET A 69 8.06 3.28 6.42
C MET A 69 6.91 2.31 6.72
N GLY A 70 7.29 1.11 7.16
CA GLY A 70 6.39 -0.01 7.39
C GLY A 70 6.33 -1.00 6.23
N MET A 71 6.95 -0.70 5.08
CA MET A 71 7.20 -1.69 4.05
C MET A 71 8.33 -2.66 4.44
N THR A 72 8.45 -3.78 3.72
CA THR A 72 9.47 -4.83 3.94
C THR A 72 10.91 -4.33 3.77
N GLU A 73 11.10 -3.12 3.25
CA GLU A 73 12.39 -2.45 3.15
C GLU A 73 12.67 -1.58 4.40
N SER A 74 13.85 -1.76 5.01
CA SER A 74 14.22 -1.19 6.32
C SER A 74 14.44 0.33 6.34
N ASP A 75 14.57 0.96 5.18
CA ASP A 75 15.02 2.36 5.04
C ASP A 75 13.92 3.23 4.41
N GLY A 76 12.69 3.07 4.90
CA GLY A 76 11.51 3.76 4.38
C GLY A 76 11.50 5.27 4.68
N THR A 77 10.80 6.02 3.86
CA THR A 77 10.59 7.47 3.99
C THR A 77 9.32 7.78 4.82
N PRO A 78 9.05 9.04 5.25
CA PRO A 78 7.84 9.37 6.00
C PRO A 78 6.56 8.86 5.31
N ASN A 79 5.73 8.15 6.08
CA ASN A 79 4.46 7.58 5.63
C ASN A 79 3.30 8.52 5.97
N LEU A 80 2.66 9.08 4.94
CA LEU A 80 1.55 10.03 5.01
C LEU A 80 0.23 9.40 4.53
N SER A 81 0.15 8.08 4.51
CA SER A 81 -0.99 7.34 3.95
C SER A 81 -2.30 7.63 4.70
N ASN A 82 -3.43 7.36 4.03
CA ASN A 82 -4.77 7.37 4.62
C ASN A 82 -5.50 6.06 4.29
N PRO A 83 -6.78 5.87 4.67
CA PRO A 83 -7.50 4.63 4.40
C PRO A 83 -7.64 4.24 2.92
N LYS A 84 -7.42 5.17 1.97
CA LYS A 84 -7.62 4.95 0.53
C LYS A 84 -6.35 5.06 -0.32
N MET A 85 -5.32 5.72 0.19
CA MET A 85 -4.10 6.03 -0.54
C MET A 85 -2.86 5.72 0.28
N THR A 86 -1.88 5.11 -0.36
CA THR A 86 -0.53 5.05 0.15
C THR A 86 0.27 6.23 -0.36
N ILE A 87 0.86 6.98 0.57
CA ILE A 87 1.57 8.21 0.27
C ILE A 87 2.90 8.23 1.02
N ALA A 88 3.95 8.55 0.29
CA ALA A 88 5.30 8.65 0.82
C ALA A 88 5.93 9.98 0.43
N LEU A 89 6.54 10.68 1.39
CA LEU A 89 7.27 11.93 1.16
C LEU A 89 8.77 11.67 1.04
N TRP A 90 9.39 12.00 -0.09
CA TRP A 90 10.80 11.74 -0.37
C TRP A 90 11.37 12.79 -1.34
N GLY A 91 12.62 12.61 -1.77
CA GLY A 91 13.31 13.48 -2.73
C GLY A 91 14.34 14.39 -2.07
N PRO A 92 15.22 15.02 -2.87
CA PRO A 92 16.17 16.00 -2.36
C PRO A 92 15.45 17.29 -1.93
N PRO A 93 16.10 18.19 -1.17
CA PRO A 93 15.46 19.38 -0.61
C PRO A 93 14.90 20.36 -1.66
N ASP A 94 15.48 20.41 -2.86
CA ASP A 94 15.00 21.17 -4.01
C ASP A 94 13.86 20.50 -4.78
N GLN A 95 13.52 19.24 -4.45
CA GLN A 95 12.50 18.45 -5.15
C GLN A 95 11.79 17.49 -4.20
N LEU A 96 11.13 18.02 -3.17
CA LEU A 96 10.30 17.22 -2.27
C LEU A 96 9.08 16.67 -3.01
N THR A 97 8.86 15.36 -2.92
CA THR A 97 7.94 14.60 -3.76
C THR A 97 7.05 13.71 -2.89
N LEU A 98 5.74 13.76 -3.14
CA LEU A 98 4.78 12.75 -2.72
C LEU A 98 4.61 11.72 -3.83
N SER A 99 4.95 10.47 -3.58
CA SER A 99 4.54 9.34 -4.42
C SER A 99 3.21 8.79 -3.92
N ILE A 100 2.27 8.52 -4.84
CA ILE A 100 0.89 8.19 -4.51
C ILE A 100 0.46 6.89 -5.22
N ASN A 101 -0.05 5.95 -4.43
CA ASN A 101 -0.91 4.86 -4.90
C ASN A 101 -2.32 5.04 -4.31
N LYS A 102 -3.35 4.57 -5.03
CA LYS A 102 -4.71 4.46 -4.52
C LYS A 102 -5.15 3.01 -4.60
N ASN A 103 -5.84 2.54 -3.58
CA ASN A 103 -6.15 1.13 -3.38
C ASN A 103 -7.10 0.50 -4.42
N ASP A 104 -7.70 1.27 -5.33
CA ASP A 104 -8.46 0.77 -6.49
C ASP A 104 -7.84 1.12 -7.85
N VAL A 105 -6.65 1.70 -7.89
CA VAL A 105 -5.93 1.95 -9.14
C VAL A 105 -5.11 0.70 -9.48
N TRP A 106 -5.75 -0.19 -10.23
CA TRP A 106 -5.23 -1.52 -10.58
C TRP A 106 -5.40 -1.79 -12.06
N ASP A 107 -4.33 -2.27 -12.69
CA ASP A 107 -4.45 -3.02 -13.92
C ASP A 107 -5.02 -4.39 -13.59
N ARG A 108 -6.28 -4.63 -13.96
CA ARG A 108 -7.05 -5.82 -13.60
C ARG A 108 -7.10 -6.86 -14.71
N ARG A 109 -6.31 -6.67 -15.76
CA ARG A 109 -6.19 -7.68 -16.81
C ARG A 109 -5.70 -8.98 -16.17
N MET A 110 -6.33 -10.09 -16.55
CA MET A 110 -6.02 -11.41 -16.03
C MET A 110 -5.91 -12.37 -17.20
N GLY A 111 -4.85 -13.18 -17.19
CA GLY A 111 -4.69 -14.28 -18.13
C GLY A 111 -5.75 -15.36 -17.96
N HIS A 112 -5.93 -16.14 -19.01
CA HIS A 112 -6.83 -17.28 -19.04
C HIS A 112 -6.00 -18.56 -19.08
N ASP A 113 -5.74 -19.16 -17.92
CA ASP A 113 -5.10 -20.49 -17.87
C ASP A 113 -6.19 -21.60 -17.94
N THR A 114 -5.82 -22.90 -18.11
CA THR A 114 -6.75 -24.08 -18.13
C THR A 114 -6.79 -24.90 -16.82
N THR A 115 -7.99 -25.26 -16.31
CA THR A 115 -8.15 -25.70 -14.91
C THR A 115 -7.61 -27.08 -14.70
N VAL A 116 -6.74 -27.20 -13.69
CA VAL A 116 -6.12 -28.46 -13.31
C VAL A 116 -6.93 -29.07 -12.19
N THR A 117 -7.45 -30.26 -12.44
CA THR A 117 -8.20 -31.06 -11.48
C THR A 117 -7.26 -31.84 -10.58
N LEU A 118 -7.71 -32.19 -9.37
CA LEU A 118 -7.00 -33.10 -8.48
C LEU A 118 -6.78 -34.47 -9.14
N ALA A 119 -7.71 -34.91 -10.00
CA ALA A 119 -7.57 -36.15 -10.75
C ALA A 119 -6.36 -36.10 -11.70
N GLU A 120 -6.20 -35.02 -12.45
CA GLU A 120 -5.04 -34.83 -13.34
C GLU A 120 -3.72 -34.74 -12.55
N MET A 121 -3.71 -33.97 -11.46
CA MET A 121 -2.54 -33.89 -10.57
C MET A 121 -2.15 -35.28 -10.06
N LYS A 122 -3.12 -36.05 -9.54
CA LYS A 122 -2.88 -37.42 -9.06
C LYS A 122 -2.38 -38.33 -10.18
N ALA A 123 -2.97 -38.27 -11.37
CA ALA A 123 -2.55 -39.09 -12.50
C ALA A 123 -1.09 -38.83 -12.89
N GLY A 124 -0.65 -37.56 -12.83
CA GLY A 124 0.75 -37.20 -13.00
C GLY A 124 1.65 -37.72 -11.89
N TYR A 125 1.36 -37.36 -10.63
CA TYR A 125 2.20 -37.73 -9.48
C TYR A 125 2.34 -39.25 -9.28
N PHE A 126 1.32 -40.03 -9.62
CA PHE A 126 1.32 -41.48 -9.50
C PHE A 126 1.65 -42.21 -10.81
N SER A 127 2.01 -41.50 -11.88
CA SER A 127 2.42 -42.14 -13.14
C SER A 127 3.80 -42.82 -12.96
N PRO A 128 4.01 -44.05 -13.46
CA PRO A 128 5.29 -44.74 -13.39
C PRO A 128 6.45 -43.95 -14.03
N VAL A 129 6.18 -43.14 -15.05
CA VAL A 129 7.19 -42.29 -15.70
C VAL A 129 7.75 -41.22 -14.76
N ASN A 130 7.01 -40.89 -13.70
CA ASN A 130 7.38 -39.89 -12.70
C ASN A 130 7.95 -40.48 -11.40
N ALA A 131 8.15 -41.80 -11.33
CA ALA A 131 8.55 -42.50 -10.09
C ALA A 131 9.87 -41.98 -9.49
N ASP A 132 10.80 -41.55 -10.34
CA ASP A 132 12.11 -40.98 -9.95
C ASP A 132 12.20 -39.46 -10.15
N ASN A 133 11.07 -38.80 -10.45
CA ASN A 133 11.08 -37.41 -10.91
C ASN A 133 11.20 -36.45 -9.73
N SER A 134 12.41 -35.95 -9.49
CA SER A 134 12.60 -34.76 -8.66
C SER A 134 12.15 -33.53 -9.45
N ASP A 135 11.40 -32.62 -8.80
CA ASP A 135 11.04 -31.32 -9.37
C ASP A 135 12.24 -30.67 -10.08
N PRO A 136 12.14 -30.39 -11.40
CA PRO A 136 13.26 -29.97 -12.25
C PRO A 136 13.88 -28.64 -11.84
N LEU A 137 13.22 -27.86 -10.98
CA LEU A 137 13.72 -26.56 -10.54
C LEU A 137 14.08 -26.50 -9.06
N GLY A 138 13.87 -27.59 -8.30
CA GLY A 138 14.08 -27.59 -6.83
C GLY A 138 13.20 -26.59 -6.07
N PHE A 139 12.18 -26.03 -6.73
CA PHE A 139 11.17 -25.14 -6.16
C PHE A 139 9.92 -25.96 -5.88
N THR A 140 9.96 -26.74 -4.80
CA THR A 140 9.13 -27.92 -4.49
C THR A 140 7.59 -27.79 -4.52
N THR A 141 6.96 -26.76 -5.09
CA THR A 141 5.50 -26.56 -4.95
C THR A 141 4.74 -25.89 -6.10
N SER A 142 5.38 -25.38 -7.15
CA SER A 142 4.66 -24.53 -8.13
C SER A 142 4.23 -25.21 -9.43
N PHE A 143 4.72 -26.42 -9.69
CA PHE A 143 4.44 -27.17 -10.92
C PHE A 143 3.82 -28.51 -10.56
N TYR A 144 3.09 -29.12 -11.49
CA TYR A 144 2.64 -30.50 -11.35
C TYR A 144 3.12 -31.33 -12.54
N PRO A 145 3.50 -32.59 -12.31
CA PRO A 145 3.86 -33.48 -13.39
C PRO A 145 2.60 -33.93 -14.16
N THR A 146 2.72 -34.21 -15.45
CA THR A 146 1.67 -34.85 -16.25
C THR A 146 1.90 -36.36 -16.34
N PRO A 147 0.87 -37.16 -16.68
CA PRO A 147 1.02 -38.61 -16.84
C PRO A 147 2.09 -39.03 -17.85
N GLU A 148 2.41 -38.16 -18.82
CA GLU A 148 3.40 -38.35 -19.89
C GLU A 148 4.83 -37.98 -19.47
N GLY A 149 5.03 -37.49 -18.23
CA GLY A 149 6.35 -37.12 -17.70
C GLY A 149 6.77 -35.67 -17.94
N ASN A 150 5.85 -34.82 -18.41
CA ASN A 150 6.09 -33.39 -18.55
C ASN A 150 5.77 -32.65 -17.24
N TRP A 151 6.16 -31.38 -17.15
CA TRP A 151 5.80 -30.49 -16.05
C TRP A 151 5.00 -29.31 -16.58
N VAL A 152 3.93 -28.96 -15.87
CA VAL A 152 3.07 -27.82 -16.22
C VAL A 152 3.07 -26.81 -15.08
N ASP A 153 3.19 -25.54 -15.44
CA ASP A 153 2.99 -24.41 -14.54
C ASP A 153 1.52 -23.96 -14.62
N PRO A 154 0.68 -24.27 -13.62
CA PRO A 154 -0.71 -23.82 -13.61
C PRO A 154 -0.84 -22.29 -13.43
N TYR A 155 0.27 -21.59 -13.15
CA TYR A 155 0.37 -20.14 -12.91
C TYR A 155 1.20 -19.43 -13.98
N ALA A 156 1.39 -20.05 -15.15
CA ALA A 156 2.23 -19.50 -16.21
C ALA A 156 1.82 -18.05 -16.59
N SER A 157 0.53 -17.77 -16.78
CA SER A 157 0.08 -16.41 -17.13
C SER A 157 0.38 -15.39 -16.03
N TRP A 158 0.27 -15.77 -14.75
CA TRP A 158 0.52 -14.90 -13.60
C TRP A 158 2.01 -14.61 -13.38
N ARG A 159 2.88 -15.52 -13.82
CA ARG A 159 4.34 -15.32 -13.79
C ARG A 159 4.84 -14.55 -14.99
N VAL A 160 4.20 -14.75 -16.14
CA VAL A 160 4.54 -14.05 -17.37
C VAL A 160 4.10 -12.58 -17.28
N TYR A 161 2.89 -12.32 -16.76
CA TYR A 161 2.36 -10.98 -16.73
C TYR A 161 2.42 -10.33 -15.34
N PRO A 162 2.72 -9.02 -15.27
CA PRO A 162 2.75 -8.29 -14.02
C PRO A 162 1.36 -7.80 -13.59
N PHE A 163 0.28 -8.40 -14.09
CA PHE A 163 -1.10 -8.04 -13.73
C PHE A 163 -1.90 -9.32 -13.43
N PRO A 164 -2.94 -9.24 -12.57
CA PRO A 164 -3.54 -8.03 -12.02
C PRO A 164 -2.62 -7.35 -10.99
N CYS A 165 -2.33 -6.05 -11.10
CA CYS A 165 -1.40 -5.36 -10.18
C CYS A 165 -1.78 -3.91 -9.96
N ILE A 166 -1.47 -3.40 -8.76
CA ILE A 166 -1.60 -1.99 -8.44
C ILE A 166 -0.73 -1.15 -9.38
N LYS A 167 -1.22 0.01 -9.79
CA LYS A 167 -0.47 0.96 -10.61
C LYS A 167 -0.26 2.26 -9.83
N PRO A 168 0.91 2.91 -9.97
CA PRO A 168 1.12 4.20 -9.35
C PRO A 168 0.20 5.24 -9.95
N VAL A 169 -0.40 6.05 -9.10
CA VAL A 169 -1.24 7.18 -9.52
C VAL A 169 -0.36 8.24 -10.15
N GLY A 170 0.76 8.54 -9.49
CA GLY A 170 1.73 9.52 -9.93
C GLY A 170 2.40 10.21 -8.75
N GLN A 171 3.09 11.29 -9.07
CA GLN A 171 3.86 12.09 -8.14
C GLN A 171 3.31 13.50 -8.04
N VAL A 172 3.41 14.09 -6.84
CA VAL A 172 3.24 15.52 -6.60
C VAL A 172 4.55 16.07 -6.05
N ALA A 173 5.23 16.94 -6.80
CA ALA A 173 6.53 17.48 -6.41
C ALA A 173 6.50 19.00 -6.24
N ILE A 174 7.16 19.49 -5.19
CA ILE A 174 7.53 20.89 -5.02
C ILE A 174 8.97 21.04 -5.50
N LEU A 175 9.18 21.84 -6.55
CA LEU A 175 10.51 22.12 -7.11
C LEU A 175 10.91 23.55 -6.71
N ALA A 176 12.04 23.66 -6.02
CA ALA A 176 12.58 24.91 -5.52
C ALA A 176 14.12 24.86 -5.56
N ASP A 177 14.68 25.22 -6.71
CA ASP A 177 16.12 25.10 -7.02
C ASP A 177 17.02 25.83 -6.02
N ASP A 178 16.50 26.84 -5.32
CA ASP A 178 17.18 27.56 -4.23
C ASP A 178 17.65 26.63 -3.09
N PHE A 179 17.04 25.45 -2.91
CA PHE A 179 17.41 24.49 -1.86
C PHE A 179 18.30 23.35 -2.34
N LYS A 180 18.85 23.40 -3.57
CA LYS A 180 19.62 22.29 -4.15
C LYS A 180 20.84 21.83 -3.34
N ALA A 181 21.45 22.77 -2.63
CA ALA A 181 22.59 22.54 -1.74
C ALA A 181 22.21 22.48 -0.25
N ALA A 182 20.92 22.48 0.08
CA ALA A 182 20.46 22.40 1.46
C ALA A 182 20.71 21.01 2.07
N ASP A 183 20.73 20.96 3.40
CA ASP A 183 20.73 19.71 4.13
C ASP A 183 19.40 18.95 3.93
N GLN A 184 19.47 17.62 4.02
CA GLN A 184 18.28 16.78 3.91
C GLN A 184 17.34 17.06 5.10
N PRO A 185 16.06 17.42 4.87
CA PRO A 185 15.18 17.79 5.96
C PRO A 185 14.67 16.57 6.74
N THR A 186 14.21 16.84 7.97
CA THR A 186 13.40 15.94 8.78
C THR A 186 11.93 16.31 8.65
N ALA A 187 11.06 15.32 8.48
CA ALA A 187 9.61 15.48 8.55
C ALA A 187 9.12 15.20 9.97
N THR A 188 8.31 16.11 10.53
CA THR A 188 7.68 15.94 11.85
C THR A 188 6.18 15.79 11.70
N THR A 189 5.64 14.62 12.06
CA THR A 189 4.19 14.33 11.99
C THR A 189 3.57 14.41 13.37
N ARG A 190 2.54 15.25 13.55
CA ARG A 190 1.79 15.36 14.81
C ARG A 190 0.76 14.25 14.89
N MET A 191 0.78 13.45 15.95
CA MET A 191 -0.08 12.26 16.02
C MET A 191 -1.56 12.59 16.22
N HIS A 192 -1.90 13.69 16.89
CA HIS A 192 -3.31 14.06 17.13
C HIS A 192 -4.09 14.48 15.88
N ASN A 193 -3.44 14.86 14.78
CA ASN A 193 -4.11 15.34 13.57
C ASN A 193 -3.44 14.93 12.25
N GLY A 194 -2.33 14.19 12.28
CA GLY A 194 -1.60 13.74 11.10
C GLY A 194 -0.89 14.83 10.31
N LEU A 195 -0.83 16.08 10.82
CA LEU A 195 -0.14 17.18 10.15
C LEU A 195 1.37 16.90 10.12
N THR A 196 1.95 16.88 8.92
CA THR A 196 3.39 16.67 8.70
C THR A 196 4.05 17.98 8.29
N GLU A 197 5.07 18.41 9.03
CA GLU A 197 5.83 19.63 8.76
C GLU A 197 7.24 19.31 8.26
N VAL A 198 7.70 20.04 7.24
CA VAL A 198 9.08 20.05 6.75
C VAL A 198 9.56 21.51 6.65
N ASN A 199 10.76 21.75 7.17
CA ASN A 199 11.43 23.06 7.07
C ASN A 199 12.67 22.92 6.19
N LEU A 200 12.90 23.91 5.34
CA LEU A 200 14.00 24.02 4.38
C LEU A 200 14.74 25.33 4.62
N ALA A 201 16.06 25.31 4.56
CA ALA A 201 16.89 26.49 4.67
C ALA A 201 18.16 26.33 3.82
N GLN A 202 18.50 27.35 3.05
CA GLN A 202 19.77 27.43 2.31
C GLN A 202 20.17 28.89 2.15
N GLY A 203 21.26 29.32 2.81
CA GLY A 203 21.64 30.73 2.84
C GLY A 203 20.52 31.60 3.41
N THR A 204 19.99 32.53 2.61
CA THR A 204 18.84 33.39 2.98
C THR A 204 17.48 32.80 2.60
N ALA A 205 17.44 31.77 1.75
CA ALA A 205 16.22 31.12 1.34
C ALA A 205 15.65 30.28 2.50
N GLN A 206 14.34 30.41 2.73
CA GLN A 206 13.61 29.68 3.77
C GLN A 206 12.34 29.09 3.17
N GLY A 207 12.00 27.87 3.54
CA GLY A 207 10.76 27.21 3.12
C GLY A 207 10.14 26.43 4.27
N LYS A 208 8.84 26.56 4.45
CA LYS A 208 8.05 25.73 5.36
C LYS A 208 6.90 25.09 4.60
N LEU A 209 6.84 23.78 4.65
CA LEU A 209 5.82 22.97 4.01
C LEU A 209 5.04 22.21 5.07
N ASN A 210 3.71 22.29 5.00
CA ASN A 210 2.80 21.50 5.82
C ASN A 210 1.96 20.61 4.93
N TYR A 211 2.05 19.30 5.13
CA TYR A 211 1.29 18.29 4.42
C TYR A 211 0.19 17.76 5.34
N LEU A 212 -1.04 17.77 4.85
CA LEU A 212 -2.19 17.18 5.51
C LEU A 212 -2.89 16.24 4.54
N VAL A 213 -2.85 14.95 4.84
CA VAL A 213 -3.63 13.94 4.13
C VAL A 213 -4.88 13.66 4.95
N MET A 214 -6.04 13.89 4.34
CA MET A 214 -7.32 13.75 5.02
C MET A 214 -7.67 12.27 5.21
N MET A 215 -8.13 11.91 6.41
CA MET A 215 -8.48 10.53 6.75
C MET A 215 -9.87 10.12 6.25
N GLU A 216 -10.81 11.07 6.18
CA GLU A 216 -12.20 10.80 5.73
C GLU A 216 -12.43 11.06 4.24
N GLN A 217 -11.69 12.02 3.69
CA GLN A 217 -11.87 12.51 2.33
C GLN A 217 -10.64 12.17 1.52
N ASN A 218 -10.81 11.85 0.24
CA ASN A 218 -9.71 11.63 -0.66
C ASN A 218 -9.08 12.97 -1.12
N VAL A 219 -8.50 13.72 -0.17
CA VAL A 219 -7.92 15.04 -0.38
C VAL A 219 -6.58 15.14 0.35
N ILE A 220 -5.59 15.71 -0.34
CA ILE A 220 -4.29 16.11 0.21
C ILE A 220 -4.25 17.64 0.17
N ALA A 221 -3.84 18.27 1.26
CA ALA A 221 -3.57 19.71 1.31
C ALA A 221 -2.09 19.94 1.60
N ILE A 222 -1.45 20.79 0.80
CA ILE A 222 -0.05 21.20 0.97
C ILE A 222 -0.04 22.71 1.14
N ARG A 223 0.40 23.20 2.31
CA ARG A 223 0.57 24.63 2.57
C ARG A 223 2.05 24.99 2.54
N GLY A 224 2.42 25.89 1.64
CA GLY A 224 3.78 26.42 1.52
C GLY A 224 3.88 27.86 2.04
N ASP A 225 4.96 28.15 2.77
CA ASP A 225 5.44 29.49 3.12
C ASP A 225 6.93 29.56 2.78
N PHE A 226 7.28 30.24 1.68
CA PHE A 226 8.65 30.38 1.22
C PHE A 226 9.07 31.85 1.26
N LYS A 227 10.35 32.10 1.51
CA LYS A 227 10.93 33.45 1.59
C LYS A 227 12.28 33.50 0.92
N ASN A 228 12.57 34.63 0.30
CA ASN A 228 13.83 34.96 -0.35
C ASN A 228 14.25 33.91 -1.40
N LEU A 229 13.31 33.48 -2.26
CA LEU A 229 13.62 32.62 -3.40
C LEU A 229 14.20 33.46 -4.54
N ASP A 230 15.27 32.96 -5.14
CA ASP A 230 15.90 33.57 -6.31
C ASP A 230 15.53 32.88 -7.63
N GLN A 231 14.83 31.75 -7.57
CA GLN A 231 14.29 31.01 -8.70
C GLN A 231 12.75 30.92 -8.64
N ASP A 232 12.15 30.46 -9.74
CA ASP A 232 10.72 30.13 -9.75
C ASP A 232 10.44 28.92 -8.87
N LEU A 233 9.32 28.97 -8.14
CA LEU A 233 8.78 27.84 -7.40
C LEU A 233 7.81 27.06 -8.29
N LYS A 234 7.86 25.73 -8.29
CA LYS A 234 6.94 24.92 -9.09
C LYS A 234 6.24 23.84 -8.28
N LEU A 235 4.95 23.62 -8.54
CA LEU A 235 4.21 22.43 -8.13
C LEU A 235 3.95 21.59 -9.38
N ARG A 236 4.51 20.38 -9.43
CA ARG A 236 4.39 19.47 -10.57
C ARG A 236 3.61 18.23 -10.20
N PHE A 237 2.59 17.91 -10.99
CA PHE A 237 2.04 16.56 -11.05
C PHE A 237 2.71 15.82 -12.20
N SER A 238 3.07 14.57 -11.99
CA SER A 238 3.64 13.76 -13.06
C SER A 238 3.27 12.29 -12.94
N ARG A 239 3.27 11.61 -14.09
CA ARG A 239 3.20 10.16 -14.18
C ARG A 239 4.10 9.72 -15.33
N HIS A 240 5.09 8.90 -15.03
CA HIS A 240 5.82 8.18 -16.08
C HIS A 240 4.88 7.15 -16.73
N ARG A 241 5.14 6.77 -17.98
CA ARG A 241 4.38 5.71 -18.66
C ARG A 241 4.68 4.36 -18.01
N ASP A 242 3.66 3.52 -17.90
CA ASP A 242 3.70 2.14 -17.38
C ASP A 242 5.04 1.41 -17.64
N THR A 243 5.90 1.20 -16.67
CA THR A 243 7.29 0.73 -16.88
C THR A 243 7.44 -0.70 -17.37
N TYR A 244 6.35 -1.46 -17.45
CA TYR A 244 6.33 -2.82 -17.96
C TYR A 244 6.57 -2.89 -19.48
N ASP A 245 7.41 -3.85 -19.89
CA ASP A 245 7.65 -4.20 -21.29
C ASP A 245 7.63 -5.73 -21.48
N PRO A 246 6.58 -6.28 -22.13
CA PRO A 246 6.44 -7.71 -22.41
C PRO A 246 7.64 -8.30 -23.16
N ALA A 247 8.27 -7.53 -24.05
CA ALA A 247 9.36 -8.02 -24.91
C ALA A 247 10.65 -8.32 -24.11
N ASN A 248 10.76 -7.79 -22.89
CA ASN A 248 11.95 -7.86 -22.06
C ASN A 248 11.80 -8.80 -20.84
N LEU A 249 10.71 -9.56 -20.75
CA LEU A 249 10.47 -10.51 -19.67
C LEU A 249 11.53 -11.64 -19.65
N PRO A 250 12.34 -11.76 -18.57
CA PRO A 250 13.36 -12.81 -18.47
C PRO A 250 12.78 -14.22 -18.48
N MET A 251 11.54 -14.39 -17.99
CA MET A 251 10.89 -15.70 -17.86
C MET A 251 10.54 -16.33 -19.21
N LEU A 252 10.23 -15.53 -20.22
CA LEU A 252 9.98 -16.00 -21.59
C LEU A 252 11.25 -16.54 -22.27
N LYS A 253 12.44 -16.20 -21.74
CA LYS A 253 13.74 -16.71 -22.23
C LYS A 253 14.14 -18.02 -21.55
N ASN A 254 13.43 -18.45 -20.51
CA ASN A 254 13.74 -19.67 -19.78
C ASN A 254 13.00 -20.87 -20.42
N LYS A 255 13.79 -21.86 -20.86
CA LYS A 255 13.35 -23.12 -21.50
C LYS A 255 12.33 -23.94 -20.70
N HIS A 256 12.19 -23.69 -19.40
CA HIS A 256 11.24 -24.39 -18.53
C HIS A 256 9.82 -23.80 -18.55
N TYR A 257 9.63 -22.59 -19.11
CA TYR A 257 8.30 -22.01 -19.36
C TYR A 257 7.83 -22.24 -20.81
N ARG A 258 8.43 -23.21 -21.52
CA ARG A 258 8.00 -23.65 -22.85
C ARG A 258 6.54 -24.13 -22.76
N GLY A 259 5.63 -23.36 -23.33
CA GLY A 259 4.21 -23.72 -23.40
C GLY A 259 3.25 -22.54 -23.27
N TYR A 260 3.69 -21.42 -22.70
CA TYR A 260 2.85 -20.22 -22.64
C TYR A 260 2.98 -19.41 -23.93
N ASP A 261 1.91 -19.35 -24.71
CA ASP A 261 1.86 -18.57 -25.95
C ASP A 261 1.49 -17.11 -25.68
N VAL A 262 2.50 -16.27 -25.44
CA VAL A 262 2.30 -14.82 -25.28
C VAL A 262 1.77 -14.12 -26.53
N THR A 263 1.89 -14.75 -27.70
CA THR A 263 1.41 -14.16 -28.96
C THR A 263 -0.09 -14.34 -29.10
N ALA A 264 -0.66 -15.41 -28.56
CA ALA A 264 -2.11 -15.60 -28.44
C ALA A 264 -2.78 -14.46 -27.61
N ASP A 265 -1.99 -13.83 -26.74
CA ASP A 265 -2.43 -12.80 -25.81
C ASP A 265 -2.06 -11.37 -26.23
N SER A 266 -1.45 -11.20 -27.40
CA SER A 266 -0.83 -9.92 -27.78
C SER A 266 -1.82 -8.75 -27.82
N ALA A 267 -3.11 -9.03 -28.02
CA ALA A 267 -4.16 -8.02 -28.04
C ALA A 267 -4.45 -7.40 -26.67
N TRP A 268 -4.16 -8.12 -25.58
CA TRP A 268 -4.53 -7.70 -24.22
C TRP A 268 -3.32 -7.50 -23.31
N ASN A 269 -2.14 -8.06 -23.61
CA ASN A 269 -0.96 -8.01 -22.75
C ASN A 269 -0.01 -6.82 -22.98
N GLN A 270 -0.43 -5.82 -23.75
CA GLN A 270 0.39 -4.65 -24.07
C GLN A 270 0.63 -3.73 -22.86
N ARG A 271 1.68 -2.90 -22.95
CA ARG A 271 1.90 -1.77 -22.05
C ARG A 271 0.68 -0.85 -22.05
N LEU A 272 0.36 -0.22 -20.91
CA LEU A 272 -0.69 0.78 -20.88
C LEU A 272 -0.38 1.96 -21.83
N ASP A 273 -1.44 2.60 -22.31
CA ASP A 273 -1.33 3.84 -23.06
C ASP A 273 -0.60 4.91 -22.22
N PRO A 274 0.11 5.86 -22.86
CA PRO A 274 0.74 6.96 -22.13
C PRO A 274 -0.27 7.73 -21.26
N PRO A 275 0.14 8.21 -20.08
CA PRO A 275 -0.67 9.14 -19.31
C PRO A 275 -0.82 10.47 -20.07
N GLU A 276 -1.91 11.16 -19.80
CA GLU A 276 -2.24 12.47 -20.36
C GLU A 276 -2.14 13.54 -19.27
N SER A 277 -1.87 14.78 -19.67
CA SER A 277 -1.93 15.95 -18.79
C SER A 277 -2.92 16.98 -19.32
N GLY A 278 -3.60 17.69 -18.43
CA GLY A 278 -4.59 18.67 -18.86
C GLY A 278 -4.86 19.76 -17.86
N ARG A 279 -5.64 20.76 -18.30
CA ARG A 279 -6.09 21.88 -17.47
C ARG A 279 -7.46 22.39 -17.89
N GLU A 280 -8.20 22.94 -16.93
CA GLU A 280 -9.45 23.67 -17.14
C GLU A 280 -9.56 24.77 -16.09
N GLY A 281 -9.36 26.02 -16.51
CA GLY A 281 -9.24 27.16 -15.59
C GLY A 281 -8.10 26.94 -14.60
N LYS A 282 -8.42 27.00 -13.30
CA LYS A 282 -7.48 26.81 -12.18
C LYS A 282 -7.22 25.34 -11.81
N PHE A 283 -7.88 24.41 -12.48
CA PHE A 283 -7.70 22.98 -12.26
C PHE A 283 -6.74 22.41 -13.28
N PHE A 284 -5.83 21.55 -12.85
CA PHE A 284 -4.88 20.84 -13.71
C PHE A 284 -4.66 19.43 -13.20
N TRP A 285 -4.32 18.50 -14.10
CA TRP A 285 -4.36 17.09 -13.79
C TRP A 285 -3.41 16.22 -14.60
N ILE A 286 -3.23 15.01 -14.07
CA ILE A 286 -2.75 13.83 -14.81
C ILE A 286 -3.90 12.83 -14.92
N LYS A 287 -4.07 12.25 -16.10
CA LYS A 287 -5.05 11.21 -16.41
C LYS A 287 -4.33 9.94 -16.87
N GLN A 288 -4.84 8.79 -16.45
CA GLN A 288 -4.46 7.51 -17.03
C GLN A 288 -5.71 6.68 -17.27
N LYS A 289 -5.74 6.05 -18.43
CA LYS A 289 -6.75 5.05 -18.80
C LYS A 289 -6.15 3.65 -18.76
N MET A 290 -6.93 2.72 -18.24
CA MET A 290 -6.67 1.30 -18.27
C MET A 290 -7.67 0.64 -19.23
N PRO A 291 -7.25 -0.39 -19.98
CA PRO A 291 -8.11 -1.05 -20.95
C PRO A 291 -9.33 -1.70 -20.29
N ALA A 292 -10.37 -1.93 -21.09
CA ALA A 292 -11.54 -2.67 -20.67
C ALA A 292 -11.17 -4.07 -20.18
N GLU A 293 -11.82 -4.51 -19.09
CA GLU A 293 -11.74 -5.87 -18.60
C GLU A 293 -13.07 -6.27 -17.92
N LYS A 294 -13.09 -7.43 -17.27
CA LYS A 294 -14.32 -8.07 -16.78
C LYS A 294 -15.03 -7.26 -15.69
N THR A 295 -14.29 -6.50 -14.89
CA THR A 295 -14.82 -5.65 -13.82
C THR A 295 -15.42 -4.37 -14.39
N TYR A 296 -14.67 -3.68 -15.27
CA TYR A 296 -15.01 -2.45 -15.95
C TYR A 296 -14.98 -2.62 -17.47
N LEU A 297 -16.16 -2.89 -18.05
CA LEU A 297 -16.33 -3.18 -19.47
C LEU A 297 -15.95 -2.02 -20.41
N GLU A 298 -15.92 -0.80 -19.89
CA GLU A 298 -15.53 0.42 -20.63
C GLU A 298 -14.09 0.87 -20.34
N GLY A 299 -13.38 0.10 -19.52
CA GLY A 299 -12.08 0.47 -18.96
C GLY A 299 -12.21 1.16 -17.61
N PHE A 300 -11.06 1.30 -16.95
CA PHE A 300 -10.93 2.00 -15.68
C PHE A 300 -10.08 3.25 -15.89
N GLU A 301 -10.50 4.37 -15.31
CA GLU A 301 -9.81 5.65 -15.47
C GLU A 301 -9.58 6.27 -14.08
N TYR A 302 -8.48 7.01 -13.95
CA TYR A 302 -8.26 7.87 -12.80
C TYR A 302 -7.74 9.25 -13.22
N LEU A 303 -8.01 10.23 -12.36
CA LEU A 303 -7.46 11.59 -12.42
C LEU A 303 -6.77 11.94 -11.11
N LEU A 304 -5.53 12.40 -11.19
CA LEU A 304 -4.86 13.16 -10.13
C LEU A 304 -5.06 14.64 -10.45
N VAL A 305 -5.88 15.35 -9.67
CA VAL A 305 -6.29 16.74 -9.95
C VAL A 305 -5.87 17.65 -8.82
N GLY A 306 -5.44 18.86 -9.17
CA GLY A 306 -5.07 19.90 -8.21
C GLY A 306 -5.76 21.22 -8.45
N LEU A 307 -5.79 22.00 -7.38
CA LEU A 307 -6.27 23.36 -7.28
C LEU A 307 -5.35 24.12 -6.31
N ILE A 308 -4.84 25.29 -6.71
CA ILE A 308 -4.00 26.13 -5.85
C ILE A 308 -4.79 27.38 -5.45
N ASP A 309 -4.69 27.73 -4.17
CA ASP A 309 -5.26 28.92 -3.54
C ASP A 309 -4.15 29.81 -2.96
N GLY A 310 -4.33 31.13 -3.02
CA GLY A 310 -3.37 32.13 -2.50
C GLY A 310 -2.80 33.04 -3.58
N GLU A 311 -1.88 32.52 -4.41
CA GLU A 311 -1.07 33.33 -5.34
C GLU A 311 -1.41 33.12 -6.81
N GLU A 312 -0.94 34.04 -7.65
CA GLU A 312 -0.95 33.88 -9.10
C GLU A 312 0.13 32.89 -9.56
N TYR A 313 -0.22 32.05 -10.53
CA TYR A 313 0.67 31.06 -11.12
C TYR A 313 0.25 30.82 -12.58
N SER A 314 1.18 30.29 -13.36
CA SER A 314 0.90 29.78 -14.71
C SER A 314 0.85 28.25 -14.69
N ILE A 315 0.08 27.64 -15.59
CA ILE A 315 0.01 26.18 -15.74
C ILE A 315 0.51 25.79 -17.14
N GLU A 316 1.48 24.88 -17.18
CA GLU A 316 1.96 24.20 -18.38
C GLU A 316 1.62 22.70 -18.32
N THR A 317 1.37 22.10 -19.48
CA THR A 317 1.13 20.66 -19.66
C THR A 317 2.17 20.09 -20.61
N VAL A 318 2.74 18.94 -20.26
CA VAL A 318 3.81 18.27 -21.00
C VAL A 318 3.41 16.81 -21.18
N GLU A 319 3.51 16.29 -22.40
CA GLU A 319 3.20 14.90 -22.73
C GLU A 319 4.32 14.25 -23.55
N GLY A 320 4.51 12.94 -23.40
CA GLY A 320 5.50 12.17 -24.16
C GLY A 320 6.96 12.50 -23.84
N ALA A 321 7.24 13.33 -22.84
CA ALA A 321 8.60 13.75 -22.48
C ALA A 321 9.25 12.79 -21.45
N LYS A 322 10.57 12.63 -21.53
CA LYS A 322 11.36 11.93 -20.51
C LYS A 322 11.71 12.88 -19.35
N GLY A 323 12.06 12.31 -18.20
CA GLY A 323 12.54 13.10 -17.05
C GLY A 323 11.48 13.98 -16.37
N VAL A 324 10.19 13.71 -16.64
CA VAL A 324 9.08 14.47 -16.06
C VAL A 324 8.79 14.13 -14.59
N SER A 325 9.34 13.04 -14.07
CA SER A 325 9.15 12.55 -12.70
C SER A 325 10.44 12.63 -11.87
N THR A 326 10.30 12.74 -10.56
CA THR A 326 11.38 12.55 -9.59
C THR A 326 11.90 11.12 -9.70
N LEU A 327 13.23 10.98 -9.75
CA LEU A 327 13.88 9.70 -10.00
C LEU A 327 14.25 9.02 -8.68
N PRO A 328 13.76 7.81 -8.39
CA PRO A 328 14.28 7.02 -7.28
C PRO A 328 15.73 6.63 -7.59
N GLN A 329 16.63 6.65 -6.59
CA GLN A 329 18.02 6.19 -6.77
C GLN A 329 18.33 4.86 -6.08
N SER A 330 17.33 4.09 -5.63
CA SER A 330 17.64 2.72 -5.19
C SER A 330 18.37 2.01 -6.33
N SER A 331 19.56 1.48 -6.02
CA SER A 331 20.59 0.99 -6.95
C SER A 331 20.17 -0.28 -7.72
N GLY A 332 18.88 -0.61 -7.73
CA GLY A 332 18.30 -1.70 -8.50
C GLY A 332 17.84 -1.29 -9.90
N SER A 333 17.48 -2.29 -10.70
CA SER A 333 16.90 -2.16 -12.04
C SER A 333 15.69 -1.21 -12.11
N LEU A 334 15.03 -0.96 -10.99
CA LEU A 334 13.84 -0.14 -10.81
C LEU A 334 14.03 1.32 -11.27
N SER A 335 15.13 1.96 -10.86
CA SER A 335 15.41 3.37 -11.19
C SER A 335 15.61 3.60 -12.69
N LYS A 336 16.12 2.58 -13.40
CA LYS A 336 16.34 2.63 -14.85
C LYS A 336 15.02 2.71 -15.62
N TYR A 337 14.04 1.89 -15.27
CA TYR A 337 12.78 1.84 -16.03
C TYR A 337 11.98 3.14 -15.91
N VAL A 338 11.94 3.75 -14.72
CA VAL A 338 11.29 5.05 -14.53
C VAL A 338 12.05 6.15 -15.27
N ARG A 339 13.39 6.17 -15.19
CA ARG A 339 14.24 7.18 -15.84
C ARG A 339 14.11 7.20 -17.37
N ASP A 340 14.05 6.02 -17.97
CA ASP A 340 14.05 5.88 -19.42
C ASP A 340 12.64 6.04 -20.02
N SER A 341 11.60 6.00 -19.20
CA SER A 341 10.21 6.14 -19.62
C SER A 341 9.84 7.59 -19.92
N THR A 342 9.11 7.77 -21.02
CA THR A 342 8.35 9.00 -21.27
C THR A 342 7.19 9.10 -20.28
N GLY A 343 6.61 10.27 -20.09
CA GLY A 343 5.44 10.45 -19.23
C GLY A 343 4.68 11.73 -19.56
N ALA A 344 3.82 12.13 -18.64
CA ALA A 344 3.12 13.39 -18.67
C ALA A 344 3.35 14.18 -17.38
N ALA A 345 3.29 15.51 -17.47
CA ALA A 345 3.36 16.42 -16.36
C ALA A 345 2.42 17.61 -16.51
N ALA A 346 1.84 18.06 -15.41
CA ALA A 346 1.15 19.33 -15.30
C ALA A 346 1.87 20.17 -14.24
N ILE A 347 2.34 21.36 -14.62
CA ILE A 347 3.28 22.16 -13.84
C ILE A 347 2.65 23.52 -13.57
N ALA A 348 2.38 23.82 -12.30
CA ALA A 348 2.07 25.16 -11.86
C ALA A 348 3.37 25.89 -11.47
N THR A 349 3.64 27.03 -12.09
CA THR A 349 4.84 27.84 -11.86
C THR A 349 4.46 29.17 -11.21
N PHE A 350 5.02 29.41 -10.03
CA PHE A 350 4.96 30.69 -9.34
C PHE A 350 6.23 31.49 -9.71
N PRO A 351 6.08 32.71 -10.24
CA PRO A 351 7.23 33.50 -10.64
C PRO A 351 8.06 33.90 -9.41
N LYS A 352 9.38 33.96 -9.56
CA LYS A 352 10.31 34.44 -8.53
C LYS A 352 9.79 35.69 -7.80
N GLN A 353 9.63 35.59 -6.48
CA GLN A 353 9.36 36.74 -5.61
C GLN A 353 9.91 36.54 -4.19
N ARG A 354 9.90 37.63 -3.39
CA ARG A 354 10.47 37.65 -2.04
C ARG A 354 9.73 36.74 -1.05
N GLY A 355 8.47 36.41 -1.29
CA GLY A 355 7.72 35.51 -0.44
C GLY A 355 6.62 34.81 -1.24
N HIS A 356 6.42 33.53 -0.96
CA HIS A 356 5.33 32.74 -1.50
C HIS A 356 4.47 32.17 -0.37
N GLN A 357 3.16 32.36 -0.43
CA GLN A 357 2.19 31.69 0.42
C GLN A 357 1.05 31.10 -0.41
N PHE A 358 0.94 29.78 -0.40
CA PHE A 358 -0.11 29.08 -1.12
C PHE A 358 -0.62 27.88 -0.34
N THR A 359 -1.82 27.43 -0.69
CA THR A 359 -2.34 26.11 -0.33
C THR A 359 -2.76 25.37 -1.60
N ALA A 360 -2.11 24.25 -1.87
CA ALA A 360 -2.51 23.32 -2.93
C ALA A 360 -3.44 22.26 -2.35
N TYR A 361 -4.60 22.07 -2.96
CA TYR A 361 -5.54 21.00 -2.69
C TYR A 361 -5.46 20.00 -3.84
N ILE A 362 -5.30 18.73 -3.53
CA ILE A 362 -5.08 17.65 -4.50
C ILE A 362 -6.05 16.51 -4.17
N THR A 363 -6.61 15.86 -5.20
CA THR A 363 -7.48 14.70 -5.04
C THR A 363 -7.19 13.68 -6.13
N VAL A 364 -7.45 12.41 -5.82
CA VAL A 364 -7.48 11.33 -6.81
C VAL A 364 -8.92 10.89 -6.98
N VAL A 365 -9.43 10.86 -8.21
CA VAL A 365 -10.80 10.42 -8.51
C VAL A 365 -10.72 9.31 -9.55
N THR A 366 -11.48 8.25 -9.34
CA THR A 366 -11.46 7.04 -10.16
C THR A 366 -12.86 6.70 -10.67
N THR A 367 -12.96 5.75 -11.61
CA THR A 367 -14.25 5.18 -12.05
C THR A 367 -15.11 4.66 -10.88
N ASN A 368 -14.49 4.28 -9.75
CA ASN A 368 -15.19 3.88 -8.53
C ASN A 368 -15.79 5.02 -7.70
N ASP A 369 -15.38 6.26 -7.99
CA ASP A 369 -15.82 7.45 -7.27
C ASP A 369 -17.01 8.12 -7.97
N ALA A 370 -16.96 8.25 -9.30
CA ALA A 370 -17.99 8.90 -10.10
C ALA A 370 -17.90 8.54 -11.59
N GLN A 371 -19.00 8.75 -12.32
CA GLN A 371 -18.99 8.66 -13.79
C GLN A 371 -18.24 9.83 -14.44
N ASN A 372 -18.43 11.06 -13.94
CA ASN A 372 -17.70 12.24 -14.39
C ASN A 372 -16.59 12.57 -13.39
N LEU A 373 -15.38 12.08 -13.67
CA LEU A 373 -14.22 12.18 -12.79
C LEU A 373 -13.83 13.63 -12.50
N LEU A 374 -13.76 14.47 -13.54
CA LEU A 374 -13.32 15.85 -13.39
C LEU A 374 -14.35 16.69 -12.61
N ALA A 375 -15.64 16.46 -12.81
CA ALA A 375 -16.69 17.15 -12.05
C ALA A 375 -16.62 16.79 -10.55
N GLU A 376 -16.47 15.49 -10.22
CA GLU A 376 -16.33 15.04 -8.83
C GLU A 376 -15.02 15.57 -8.22
N ALA A 377 -13.91 15.60 -8.96
CA ALA A 377 -12.65 16.18 -8.51
C ALA A 377 -12.81 17.66 -8.17
N LYS A 378 -13.39 18.46 -9.07
CA LYS A 378 -13.66 19.90 -8.82
C LYS A 378 -14.52 20.11 -7.59
N LYS A 379 -15.57 19.31 -7.41
CA LYS A 379 -16.44 19.36 -6.23
C LYS A 379 -15.67 19.13 -4.92
N ARG A 380 -14.83 18.07 -4.86
CA ARG A 380 -14.00 17.77 -3.69
C ARG A 380 -13.01 18.90 -3.40
N LEU A 381 -12.31 19.37 -4.41
CA LEU A 381 -11.29 20.43 -4.29
C LEU A 381 -11.89 21.78 -3.89
N LEU A 382 -13.03 22.17 -4.43
CA LEU A 382 -13.72 23.40 -4.04
C LEU A 382 -14.29 23.32 -2.62
N SER A 383 -14.76 22.15 -2.19
CA SER A 383 -15.17 21.92 -0.81
C SER A 383 -13.98 22.04 0.16
N ALA A 384 -12.84 21.46 -0.21
CA ALA A 384 -11.59 21.56 0.55
C ALA A 384 -11.08 23.02 0.62
N GLN A 385 -11.09 23.74 -0.50
CA GLN A 385 -10.76 25.16 -0.55
C GLN A 385 -11.67 25.98 0.38
N LYS A 386 -12.98 25.73 0.34
CA LYS A 386 -13.95 26.42 1.21
C LYS A 386 -13.71 26.15 2.69
N ALA A 387 -13.34 24.92 3.05
CA ALA A 387 -12.99 24.58 4.44
C ALA A 387 -11.67 25.24 4.88
N GLY A 388 -10.75 25.44 3.94
CA GLY A 388 -9.42 25.97 4.20
C GLY A 388 -8.53 24.97 4.95
N PHE A 389 -7.21 25.22 4.95
CA PHE A 389 -6.24 24.33 5.60
C PHE A 389 -6.54 24.10 7.10
N ALA A 390 -6.95 25.15 7.82
CA ALA A 390 -7.29 25.05 9.25
C ALA A 390 -8.55 24.20 9.48
N GLY A 391 -9.61 24.41 8.70
CA GLY A 391 -10.83 23.62 8.79
C GLY A 391 -10.61 22.14 8.48
N LEU A 392 -9.77 21.85 7.47
CA LEU A 392 -9.33 20.49 7.18
C LEU A 392 -8.52 19.87 8.33
N THR A 393 -7.63 20.64 8.95
CA THR A 393 -6.85 20.18 10.12
C THR A 393 -7.77 19.79 11.27
N THR A 394 -8.77 20.62 11.58
CA THR A 394 -9.78 20.33 12.62
C THR A 394 -10.59 19.07 12.30
N GLN A 395 -11.00 18.88 11.04
CA GLN A 395 -11.69 17.66 10.60
C GLN A 395 -10.82 16.42 10.81
N ASN A 396 -9.53 16.49 10.46
CA ASN A 396 -8.60 15.38 10.63
C ASN A 396 -8.36 15.06 12.11
N GLU A 397 -8.23 16.09 12.96
CA GLU A 397 -8.10 15.94 14.42
C GLU A 397 -9.32 15.25 15.04
N ALA A 398 -10.53 15.60 14.58
CA ALA A 398 -11.76 14.95 15.03
C ALA A 398 -11.77 13.45 14.68
N TRP A 399 -11.29 13.10 13.48
CA TRP A 399 -11.16 11.71 13.07
C TRP A 399 -10.17 10.94 13.94
N TYR A 400 -8.96 11.48 14.18
CA TYR A 400 -7.97 10.84 15.05
C TYR A 400 -8.46 10.73 16.50
N THR A 401 -9.16 11.75 17.00
CA THR A 401 -9.79 11.70 18.33
C THR A 401 -10.79 10.54 18.41
N SER A 402 -11.61 10.34 17.38
CA SER A 402 -12.54 9.20 17.30
C SER A 402 -11.81 7.86 17.28
N LEU A 403 -10.74 7.73 16.48
CA LEU A 403 -9.89 6.55 16.46
C LEU A 403 -9.33 6.25 17.86
N TYR A 404 -8.75 7.24 18.54
CA TYR A 404 -8.19 7.05 19.87
C TYR A 404 -9.26 6.64 20.89
N ASN A 405 -10.43 7.27 20.87
CA ASN A 405 -11.56 6.88 21.72
C ASN A 405 -12.01 5.44 21.46
N GLN A 406 -11.92 4.96 20.22
CA GLN A 406 -12.18 3.55 19.90
C GLN A 406 -11.08 2.63 20.46
N ARG A 407 -9.81 3.02 20.36
CA ARG A 407 -8.66 2.24 20.85
C ARG A 407 -8.57 2.18 22.36
N GLU A 408 -9.10 3.17 23.08
CA GLU A 408 -9.20 3.14 24.54
C GLU A 408 -9.89 1.89 25.07
N LYS A 409 -10.89 1.38 24.34
CA LYS A 409 -11.66 0.18 24.74
C LYS A 409 -10.83 -1.11 24.73
N GLY A 410 -9.69 -1.11 24.04
CA GLY A 410 -8.74 -2.25 23.98
C GLY A 410 -7.37 -1.91 24.53
N ARG A 411 -7.24 -0.80 25.26
CA ARG A 411 -5.98 -0.35 25.84
C ARG A 411 -5.48 -1.36 26.85
N ILE A 412 -4.21 -1.73 26.71
CA ILE A 412 -3.47 -2.48 27.73
C ILE A 412 -2.79 -1.45 28.62
N PHE A 413 -3.05 -1.53 29.92
CA PHE A 413 -2.56 -0.59 30.92
C PHE A 413 -1.08 -0.86 31.16
N THR A 414 -0.22 0.07 30.75
CA THR A 414 1.24 -0.11 30.76
C THR A 414 1.93 0.55 31.95
N GLY A 415 1.25 1.44 32.70
CA GLY A 415 1.84 2.15 33.83
C GLY A 415 1.70 3.67 33.73
N ASN A 416 2.82 4.39 33.68
CA ASN A 416 2.84 5.86 33.73
C ASN A 416 2.69 6.52 32.33
N SER A 417 2.64 7.86 32.27
CA SER A 417 2.44 8.60 31.01
C SER A 417 3.50 8.34 29.94
N GLU A 418 4.74 8.05 30.33
CA GLU A 418 5.82 7.75 29.38
C GLU A 418 5.64 6.37 28.74
N ASP A 419 5.10 5.39 29.48
CA ASP A 419 4.76 4.08 28.92
C ASP A 419 3.65 4.19 27.87
N VAL A 420 2.71 5.12 28.06
CA VAL A 420 1.64 5.40 27.08
C VAL A 420 2.23 6.07 25.84
N LYS A 421 3.13 7.05 26.00
CA LYS A 421 3.83 7.72 24.88
C LYS A 421 4.60 6.71 24.02
N ALA A 422 5.25 5.73 24.65
CA ALA A 422 6.01 4.69 23.93
C ALA A 422 5.15 3.85 22.96
N VAL A 423 3.86 3.64 23.27
CA VAL A 423 2.94 2.88 22.40
C VAL A 423 2.12 3.76 21.44
N MET A 424 2.25 5.09 21.51
CA MET A 424 1.50 6.00 20.64
C MET A 424 1.75 5.80 19.14
N PRO A 425 2.97 5.51 18.65
CA PRO A 425 3.17 5.17 17.23
C PRO A 425 2.28 4.01 16.76
N GLY A 426 2.16 2.95 17.56
CA GLY A 426 1.31 1.79 17.25
C GLY A 426 -0.19 2.08 17.32
N ASN A 427 -0.61 3.09 18.08
CA ASN A 427 -2.00 3.57 18.09
C ASN A 427 -2.29 4.54 16.94
N TYR A 428 -1.34 5.42 16.60
CA TYR A 428 -1.42 6.32 15.46
C TYR A 428 -1.62 5.55 14.14
N TYR A 429 -0.91 4.44 13.95
CA TYR A 429 -1.06 3.57 12.77
C TYR A 429 -2.12 2.48 12.93
N SER A 430 -2.89 2.46 14.03
CA SER A 430 -3.85 1.37 14.32
C SER A 430 -5.08 1.33 13.41
N TRP A 431 -5.22 2.27 12.49
CA TRP A 431 -6.22 2.26 11.43
C TRP A 431 -5.76 1.50 10.18
N MET A 432 -4.45 1.30 10.02
CA MET A 432 -3.89 0.49 8.96
C MET A 432 -4.07 -0.99 9.30
N TYR A 433 -4.36 -1.78 8.28
CA TYR A 433 -4.32 -3.24 8.41
C TYR A 433 -2.86 -3.72 8.44
N ASP A 434 -2.51 -4.79 9.18
CA ASP A 434 -1.08 -5.12 9.38
C ASP A 434 -0.35 -5.49 8.08
N HIS A 435 -1.09 -6.00 7.09
CA HIS A 435 -0.60 -6.23 5.74
C HIS A 435 -1.12 -5.22 4.70
N SER A 436 -1.61 -4.03 5.09
CA SER A 436 -1.88 -2.92 4.17
C SER A 436 -1.48 -1.56 4.75
N LEU A 437 -1.01 -0.63 3.92
CA LEU A 437 -0.82 0.76 4.34
C LEU A 437 -2.12 1.58 4.22
N THR A 438 -3.22 0.92 3.85
CA THR A 438 -4.55 1.49 3.68
C THR A 438 -5.59 0.58 4.36
N SER A 439 -6.87 0.94 4.23
CA SER A 439 -8.01 0.11 4.68
C SER A 439 -8.92 -0.16 3.49
N PRO A 440 -8.50 -1.04 2.55
CA PRO A 440 -9.26 -1.32 1.33
C PRO A 440 -10.64 -1.90 1.61
N ASP A 441 -11.58 -1.63 0.70
CA ASP A 441 -12.89 -2.27 0.64
C ASP A 441 -13.01 -3.19 -0.59
N PRO A 442 -12.90 -4.52 -0.43
CA PRO A 442 -13.02 -5.48 -1.53
C PRO A 442 -14.31 -5.33 -2.32
N THR A 443 -15.41 -4.96 -1.67
CA THR A 443 -16.71 -4.80 -2.34
C THR A 443 -16.73 -3.65 -3.35
N ARG A 444 -15.74 -2.77 -3.28
CA ARG A 444 -15.48 -1.69 -4.23
C ARG A 444 -14.31 -2.00 -5.16
N TYR A 445 -13.84 -3.24 -5.21
CA TYR A 445 -12.67 -3.63 -5.97
C TYR A 445 -11.43 -2.81 -5.55
N GLU A 446 -11.25 -2.65 -4.24
CA GLU A 446 -10.05 -2.10 -3.63
C GLU A 446 -9.21 -3.24 -3.03
N ALA A 447 -7.90 -3.20 -3.23
CA ALA A 447 -6.92 -4.05 -2.57
C ALA A 447 -5.58 -3.35 -2.46
N GLN A 448 -4.80 -3.69 -1.44
CA GLN A 448 -3.43 -3.27 -1.34
C GLN A 448 -2.67 -4.08 -0.29
N ALA A 449 -1.45 -4.52 -0.61
CA ALA A 449 -0.54 -5.10 0.37
C ALA A 449 0.60 -4.15 0.76
N LYS A 450 0.82 -4.00 2.06
CA LYS A 450 1.86 -3.17 2.69
C LYS A 450 3.26 -3.53 2.24
N GLY A 451 3.60 -4.82 2.22
CA GLY A 451 4.97 -5.29 1.94
C GLY A 451 5.31 -5.39 0.45
N TYR A 452 4.33 -5.23 -0.42
CA TYR A 452 4.44 -5.60 -1.84
C TYR A 452 4.07 -4.45 -2.78
N SER A 453 3.33 -3.46 -2.30
CA SER A 453 2.96 -2.27 -3.09
C SER A 453 4.14 -1.32 -3.22
N LEU A 454 4.98 -1.55 -4.22
CA LEU A 454 6.10 -0.65 -4.48
C LEU A 454 5.59 0.63 -5.16
N LEU A 455 5.75 1.77 -4.49
CA LEU A 455 5.50 3.08 -5.11
C LEU A 455 6.42 3.27 -6.31
N GLU A 456 5.91 3.95 -7.33
CA GLU A 456 6.58 4.21 -8.62
C GLU A 456 6.84 3.00 -9.51
N LEU A 457 6.37 1.79 -9.14
CA LEU A 457 6.50 0.61 -9.98
C LEU A 457 5.18 0.10 -10.51
N ASP A 458 5.19 -0.26 -11.78
CA ASP A 458 4.04 -0.82 -12.48
C ASP A 458 3.96 -2.35 -12.41
N ALA A 459 4.96 -2.98 -11.80
CA ALA A 459 5.00 -4.40 -11.51
C ALA A 459 5.46 -4.57 -10.06
N ALA A 460 4.61 -5.18 -9.24
CA ALA A 460 4.90 -5.43 -7.84
C ALA A 460 5.19 -6.92 -7.59
N PRO A 461 6.11 -7.24 -6.68
CA PRO A 461 6.23 -8.58 -6.13
C PRO A 461 4.86 -9.09 -5.66
N TRP A 462 4.51 -10.34 -6.01
CA TRP A 462 3.20 -10.92 -5.71
C TRP A 462 2.02 -10.00 -6.05
N HIS A 463 2.19 -9.18 -7.08
CA HIS A 463 1.18 -8.29 -7.62
C HIS A 463 0.63 -7.24 -6.64
N ALA A 464 1.32 -7.00 -5.52
CA ALA A 464 0.87 -6.11 -4.45
C ALA A 464 -0.47 -6.51 -3.79
N LEU A 465 -0.84 -7.78 -3.87
CA LEU A 465 -2.09 -8.29 -3.33
C LEU A 465 -1.92 -8.74 -1.87
N PRO A 466 -2.95 -8.65 -1.03
CA PRO A 466 -2.91 -9.16 0.34
C PRO A 466 -2.98 -10.68 0.37
N CYS A 467 -2.31 -11.31 1.34
CA CYS A 467 -2.29 -12.76 1.48
C CYS A 467 -3.29 -13.25 2.55
N TYR A 468 -3.78 -14.48 2.39
CA TYR A 468 -4.76 -15.08 3.32
C TYR A 468 -4.14 -15.85 4.47
N ASN A 469 -2.90 -16.31 4.33
CA ASN A 469 -2.19 -16.97 5.46
C ASN A 469 -1.96 -16.00 6.64
N GLU A 470 -2.16 -14.70 6.42
CA GLU A 470 -2.03 -13.62 7.40
C GLU A 470 -3.31 -13.44 8.25
N LEU A 471 -4.44 -14.05 7.88
CA LEU A 471 -5.64 -14.11 8.72
C LEU A 471 -5.32 -14.69 10.12
N PHE A 472 -4.35 -15.59 10.22
CA PHE A 472 -3.92 -16.19 11.48
C PHE A 472 -3.13 -15.24 12.38
N MET A 473 -2.65 -14.10 11.85
CA MET A 473 -1.96 -13.06 12.63
C MET A 473 -2.94 -12.07 13.29
N SER A 474 -4.26 -12.30 13.16
CA SER A 474 -5.31 -11.38 13.62
C SER A 474 -5.68 -11.49 15.10
N THR A 475 -5.27 -12.54 15.82
CA THR A 475 -5.63 -12.71 17.24
C THR A 475 -5.26 -11.50 18.11
N PRO A 476 -4.05 -10.90 17.98
CA PRO A 476 -3.72 -9.68 18.72
C PRO A 476 -4.65 -8.50 18.40
N LEU A 477 -5.18 -8.40 17.18
CA LEU A 477 -6.10 -7.33 16.80
C LEU A 477 -7.43 -7.45 17.55
N ALA A 478 -7.96 -8.67 17.69
CA ALA A 478 -9.18 -8.90 18.46
C ALA A 478 -8.99 -8.54 19.94
N VAL A 479 -7.87 -8.96 20.54
CA VAL A 479 -7.53 -8.65 21.94
C VAL A 479 -7.38 -7.14 22.18
N ALA A 480 -6.83 -6.40 21.21
CA ALA A 480 -6.61 -4.95 21.31
C ALA A 480 -7.83 -4.10 20.88
N ASN A 481 -9.04 -4.66 20.76
CA ASN A 481 -10.24 -3.99 20.23
C ASN A 481 -10.01 -3.33 18.86
N ARG A 482 -9.39 -4.07 17.93
CA ARG A 482 -9.11 -3.69 16.54
C ARG A 482 -9.79 -4.62 15.54
N THR A 483 -10.96 -5.15 15.90
CA THR A 483 -11.74 -6.07 15.05
C THR A 483 -12.26 -5.41 13.79
N ASP A 484 -12.36 -4.08 13.76
CA ASP A 484 -12.67 -3.29 12.57
C ASP A 484 -11.71 -3.56 11.41
N LEU A 485 -10.43 -3.88 11.70
CA LEU A 485 -9.43 -4.24 10.70
C LEU A 485 -9.70 -5.62 10.06
N LEU A 486 -10.50 -6.48 10.70
CA LEU A 486 -10.87 -7.80 10.17
C LEU A 486 -12.00 -7.72 9.15
N ASN A 487 -12.70 -6.59 9.08
CA ASN A 487 -13.80 -6.40 8.13
C ASN A 487 -13.33 -6.55 6.68
N TYR A 488 -12.07 -6.23 6.38
CA TYR A 488 -11.47 -6.48 5.08
C TYR A 488 -11.64 -7.95 4.67
N TYR A 489 -11.20 -8.88 5.52
CA TYR A 489 -11.26 -10.30 5.23
C TYR A 489 -12.68 -10.85 5.19
N VAL A 490 -13.56 -10.38 6.08
CA VAL A 490 -14.98 -10.77 6.05
C VAL A 490 -15.60 -10.41 4.70
N LYS A 491 -15.39 -9.16 4.24
CA LYS A 491 -15.88 -8.69 2.94
C LYS A 491 -15.24 -9.44 1.78
N LEU A 492 -13.94 -9.70 1.87
CA LEU A 492 -13.19 -10.38 0.83
C LEU A 492 -13.66 -11.84 0.65
N ILE A 493 -13.82 -12.58 1.76
CA ILE A 493 -14.38 -13.94 1.74
C ILE A 493 -15.80 -13.92 1.18
N GLY A 494 -16.63 -12.95 1.60
CA GLY A 494 -17.98 -12.78 1.08
C GLY A 494 -18.01 -12.52 -0.44
N MET A 495 -17.13 -11.66 -0.94
CA MET A 495 -17.01 -11.36 -2.38
C MET A 495 -16.64 -12.60 -3.20
N TRP A 496 -15.73 -13.43 -2.70
CA TRP A 496 -15.22 -14.59 -3.43
C TRP A 496 -15.97 -15.90 -3.16
N HIS A 497 -17.02 -15.85 -2.35
CA HIS A 497 -17.70 -17.05 -1.84
C HIS A 497 -18.17 -18.00 -2.95
N GLU A 498 -18.85 -17.47 -3.98
CA GLU A 498 -19.39 -18.30 -5.06
C GLU A 498 -18.30 -18.92 -5.92
N THR A 499 -17.22 -18.18 -6.21
CA THR A 499 -16.11 -18.76 -6.95
C THR A 499 -15.30 -19.74 -6.10
N ALA A 500 -15.17 -19.51 -4.79
CA ALA A 500 -14.54 -20.48 -3.89
C ALA A 500 -15.32 -21.80 -3.82
N ARG A 501 -16.66 -21.74 -3.88
CA ARG A 501 -17.50 -22.95 -4.00
C ARG A 501 -17.25 -23.65 -5.33
N LYS A 502 -17.24 -22.88 -6.40
CA LYS A 502 -16.98 -23.40 -7.74
C LYS A 502 -15.59 -24.06 -7.82
N ASN A 503 -14.56 -23.45 -7.23
CA ASN A 503 -13.22 -24.02 -7.15
C ASN A 503 -13.19 -25.36 -6.41
N ALA A 504 -13.88 -25.46 -5.27
CA ALA A 504 -13.94 -26.71 -4.51
C ALA A 504 -14.51 -27.85 -5.38
N TRP A 505 -15.55 -27.55 -6.15
CA TRP A 505 -16.16 -28.50 -7.04
C TRP A 505 -15.29 -28.81 -8.28
N GLU A 506 -14.83 -27.81 -9.03
CA GLU A 506 -14.10 -28.05 -10.29
C GLU A 506 -12.69 -28.59 -10.09
N VAL A 507 -12.01 -28.20 -9.01
CA VAL A 507 -10.64 -28.67 -8.75
C VAL A 507 -10.65 -29.98 -7.98
N PHE A 508 -11.51 -30.13 -6.96
CA PHE A 508 -11.44 -31.27 -6.04
C PHE A 508 -12.62 -32.25 -6.15
N ASP A 509 -13.67 -31.91 -6.91
CA ASP A 509 -14.95 -32.63 -6.90
C ASP A 509 -15.54 -32.76 -5.48
N LEU A 510 -15.40 -31.69 -4.68
CA LEU A 510 -15.86 -31.64 -3.30
C LEU A 510 -16.91 -30.55 -3.08
N PRO A 511 -17.88 -30.76 -2.18
CA PRO A 511 -18.70 -29.68 -1.66
C PRO A 511 -17.87 -28.77 -0.74
N GLY A 512 -18.35 -27.55 -0.51
CA GLY A 512 -17.75 -26.60 0.43
C GLY A 512 -17.13 -25.39 -0.26
N LEU A 513 -16.09 -24.82 0.35
CA LEU A 513 -15.38 -23.65 -0.15
C LEU A 513 -13.88 -23.96 -0.23
N TYR A 514 -13.27 -23.66 -1.36
CA TYR A 514 -11.82 -23.71 -1.52
C TYR A 514 -11.32 -22.36 -2.00
N VAL A 515 -10.61 -21.69 -1.10
CA VAL A 515 -9.76 -20.54 -1.42
C VAL A 515 -8.34 -21.08 -1.31
N GLY A 516 -7.70 -21.35 -2.45
CA GLY A 516 -6.28 -21.69 -2.49
C GLY A 516 -5.40 -20.60 -1.85
N HIS A 517 -4.15 -20.96 -1.56
CA HIS A 517 -3.20 -20.04 -0.93
C HIS A 517 -2.81 -18.94 -1.92
N GLY A 518 -3.33 -17.72 -1.74
CA GLY A 518 -2.79 -16.64 -2.56
C GLY A 518 -3.61 -15.38 -2.70
N TYR A 519 -3.10 -14.61 -3.63
CA TYR A 519 -3.29 -13.20 -3.83
C TYR A 519 -4.58 -12.97 -4.63
N LEU A 520 -5.71 -12.73 -3.94
CA LEU A 520 -6.99 -12.57 -4.63
C LEU A 520 -7.18 -11.15 -5.17
N PRO A 521 -7.34 -10.98 -6.50
CA PRO A 521 -7.37 -9.66 -7.10
C PRO A 521 -8.64 -8.86 -6.77
N PRO A 522 -8.57 -7.53 -6.77
CA PRO A 522 -9.76 -6.69 -6.64
C PRO A 522 -10.52 -6.64 -7.97
N SER A 523 -11.14 -7.75 -8.37
CA SER A 523 -11.90 -7.86 -9.64
C SER A 523 -13.25 -8.52 -9.41
N LYS A 524 -14.19 -8.33 -10.34
CA LYS A 524 -15.44 -9.12 -10.34
C LYS A 524 -15.10 -10.61 -10.32
N PRO A 525 -15.65 -11.38 -9.38
CA PRO A 525 -15.47 -12.83 -9.38
C PRO A 525 -15.95 -13.41 -10.70
N ILE A 526 -15.08 -14.21 -11.32
CA ILE A 526 -15.46 -14.93 -12.53
C ILE A 526 -16.19 -16.21 -12.07
N PRO A 527 -17.29 -16.61 -12.71
CA PRO A 527 -17.83 -17.97 -12.60
C PRO A 527 -16.96 -18.97 -13.39
N THR A 528 -15.66 -18.73 -13.45
CA THR A 528 -14.59 -19.58 -13.98
C THR A 528 -13.62 -19.67 -12.81
N PRO A 529 -13.09 -20.86 -12.49
CA PRO A 529 -12.45 -21.07 -11.21
C PRO A 529 -11.28 -20.09 -11.09
N ILE A 530 -11.26 -19.30 -10.01
CA ILE A 530 -10.08 -18.49 -9.71
C ILE A 530 -9.03 -19.48 -9.32
N ARG A 531 -7.99 -19.54 -10.12
CA ARG A 531 -6.80 -20.27 -9.72
C ARG A 531 -6.07 -19.40 -8.76
N ILE A 532 -5.89 -19.96 -7.58
CA ILE A 532 -5.03 -19.40 -6.57
C ILE A 532 -3.83 -20.31 -6.45
#